data_AF-A0A382QL12-F1
#
_entry.id   AF-A0A382QL12-F1
#
_cell.length_a   1.000
_cell.length_b   1.000
_cell.length_c   1.000
_cell.angle_alpha   90.00
_cell.angle_beta   90.00
_cell.angle_gamma   90.00
#
_symmetry.space_group_name_H-M   'P 1'
#
loop_
_entity.id
_entity.type
_entity.pdbx_description
1 polymer ?
#
loop_
_entity_poly.entity_id
_entity_poly.type
_entity_poly.pdbx_seq_one_letter_code
_entity_poly.pdbx_strand_id
1 'polypeptide(L)' 'MGEGDEEPGFIHLEFEELPADEMLSRARAFHEQMDQRRTTRHFSDREVPRELIELAVRTAGTAPSGAHLQPWT' A
#
# COMPACT_ATOMS: atom_id res chain seq x y z
N MET A 1 -7.52 28.57 25.00
CA MET A 1 -7.41 27.51 23.97
C MET A 1 -7.05 26.26 24.73
N GLY A 2 -8.02 25.35 24.87
CA GLY A 2 -7.99 24.26 25.83
C GLY A 2 -6.91 23.23 25.51
N GLU A 3 -6.34 22.70 26.58
CA GLU A 3 -5.39 21.59 26.65
C GLU A 3 -5.97 20.31 26.04
N GLY A 4 -5.10 19.39 25.60
CA GLY A 4 -5.39 18.26 24.73
C GLY A 4 -6.64 17.44 25.09
N ASP A 5 -7.61 17.45 24.18
CA ASP A 5 -8.72 16.51 24.15
C ASP A 5 -8.33 15.32 23.26
N GLU A 6 -7.54 14.38 23.79
CA GLU A 6 -7.42 13.04 23.20
C GLU A 6 -8.69 12.25 23.54
N GLU A 7 -9.63 12.13 22.58
CA GLU A 7 -10.74 11.18 22.72
C GLU A 7 -10.17 9.75 22.88
N PRO A 8 -10.60 8.98 23.90
CA PRO A 8 -10.05 7.65 24.14
C PRO A 8 -10.27 6.74 22.91
N GLY A 9 -9.16 6.33 22.29
CA GLY A 9 -9.13 5.43 21.14
C GLY A 9 -8.78 6.07 19.79
N PHE A 10 -8.56 7.39 19.73
CA PHE A 10 -8.14 8.08 18.51
C PHE A 10 -6.72 8.63 18.64
N ILE A 11 -5.97 8.62 17.54
CA ILE A 11 -4.64 9.22 17.42
C ILE A 11 -4.62 10.20 16.25
N HIS A 12 -3.73 11.20 16.29
CA HIS A 12 -3.53 12.10 15.17
C HIS A 12 -2.97 11.36 13.94
N LEU A 13 -3.53 11.63 12.76
CA LEU A 13 -3.03 11.08 11.51
C LEU A 13 -1.81 11.89 11.07
N GLU A 14 -0.63 11.29 11.12
CA GLU A 14 0.57 11.85 10.50
C GLU A 14 0.47 11.71 8.97
N PHE A 15 0.21 12.83 8.29
CA PHE A 15 0.08 12.91 6.83
C PHE A 15 0.93 14.07 6.30
N GLU A 16 1.70 13.79 5.25
CA GLU A 16 2.49 14.78 4.52
C GLU A 16 1.83 15.06 3.16
N GLU A 17 1.37 16.30 2.97
CA GLU A 17 0.82 16.73 1.68
C GLU A 17 1.95 17.00 0.68
N LEU A 18 1.78 16.51 -0.56
CA LEU A 18 2.73 16.71 -1.64
C LEU A 18 2.27 17.81 -2.59
N PRO A 19 3.19 18.55 -3.24
CA PRO A 19 2.84 19.47 -4.32
C PRO A 19 2.08 18.77 -5.45
N ALA A 20 1.09 19.45 -6.03
CA ALA A 20 0.19 18.84 -7.01
C ALA A 20 0.89 18.32 -8.28
N ASP A 21 1.96 18.99 -8.72
CA ASP A 21 2.79 18.56 -9.84
C ASP A 21 3.56 17.27 -9.52
N GLU A 22 4.09 17.16 -8.30
CA GLU A 22 4.74 15.94 -7.82
C GLU A 22 3.73 14.77 -7.70
N MET A 23 2.55 15.03 -7.13
CA MET A 23 1.46 14.04 -7.07
C MET A 23 1.11 13.51 -8.45
N LEU A 24 0.97 14.41 -9.43
CA LEU A 24 0.64 14.05 -10.81
C LEU A 24 1.75 13.24 -11.47
N SER A 25 3.01 13.62 -11.25
CA SER A 25 4.18 12.89 -11.75
C SER A 25 4.21 11.45 -11.23
N ARG A 26 4.05 11.27 -9.91
CA ARG A 26 4.02 9.95 -9.26
C ARG A 26 2.86 9.09 -9.78
N ALA A 27 1.67 9.70 -9.94
CA ALA A 27 0.49 8.99 -10.45
C ALA A 27 0.69 8.49 -11.89
N ARG A 28 1.28 9.31 -12.78
CA ARG A 28 1.59 8.90 -14.16
C ARG A 28 2.59 7.76 -14.22
N ALA A 29 3.68 7.86 -13.46
CA ALA A 29 4.70 6.81 -13.40
C ALA A 29 4.12 5.48 -12.89
N PHE A 30 3.29 5.52 -11.84
CA PHE A 30 2.63 4.33 -11.32
C PHE A 30 1.64 3.73 -12.35
N HIS A 31 0.85 4.57 -13.02
CA HIS A 31 -0.05 4.12 -14.09
C HIS A 31 0.72 3.42 -15.21
N GLU A 32 1.80 4.03 -15.73
CA GLU A 32 2.64 3.44 -16.78
C GLU A 32 3.26 2.10 -16.35
N GLN A 33 3.67 1.97 -15.08
CA GLN A 33 4.17 0.71 -14.54
C GLN A 33 3.07 -0.37 -14.48
N MET A 34 1.87 -0.01 -14.03
CA MET A 34 0.76 -0.95 -13.91
C MET A 34 0.17 -1.36 -15.27
N ASP A 35 0.19 -0.46 -16.27
CA ASP A 35 -0.29 -0.74 -17.63
C ASP A 35 0.54 -1.83 -18.33
N GLN A 36 1.84 -1.94 -17.98
CA GLN A 36 2.71 -3.00 -18.49
C GLN A 36 2.35 -4.39 -17.94
N ARG A 37 1.57 -4.49 -16.85
CA ARG A 37 1.25 -5.77 -16.22
C ARG A 37 0.34 -6.62 -17.11
N ARG A 38 0.83 -7.80 -17.49
CA ARG A 38 0.05 -8.82 -18.20
C ARG A 38 -0.08 -10.09 -17.37
N THR A 39 -1.26 -10.73 -17.41
CA THR A 39 -1.44 -12.04 -16.81
C THR A 39 -0.68 -13.09 -17.62
N THR A 40 0.38 -13.66 -17.04
CA THR A 40 1.09 -14.81 -17.62
C THR A 40 0.49 -16.12 -17.14
N ARG A 41 0.61 -17.16 -17.95
CA ARG A 41 0.26 -18.55 -17.61
C ARG A 41 1.44 -19.51 -17.79
N HIS A 42 2.61 -18.97 -18.14
CA HIS A 42 3.85 -19.72 -18.32
C HIS A 42 4.88 -19.16 -17.34
N PHE A 43 5.38 -20.03 -16.45
CA PHE A 43 6.33 -19.68 -15.39
C PHE A 43 7.67 -20.39 -15.63
N SER A 44 8.76 -19.77 -15.18
CA SER A 44 10.11 -20.36 -15.20
C SER A 44 10.40 -21.00 -13.85
N ASP A 45 11.21 -22.06 -13.83
CA ASP A 45 11.67 -22.73 -12.60
C ASP A 45 12.82 -21.98 -11.89
N ARG A 46 13.17 -20.77 -12.34
CA ARG A 46 14.19 -19.95 -11.71
C ARG A 46 13.74 -19.55 -10.31
N GLU A 47 14.61 -19.79 -9.32
CA GLU A 47 14.36 -19.37 -7.94
C GLU A 47 14.20 -17.85 -7.82
N VAL A 48 13.33 -17.45 -6.88
CA VAL A 48 13.13 -16.05 -6.50
C VAL A 48 13.44 -15.89 -5.00
N PRO A 49 14.10 -14.79 -4.59
CA PRO A 49 14.33 -14.52 -3.17
C PRO A 49 13.03 -14.54 -2.37
N ARG A 50 13.01 -15.31 -1.28
CA ARG A 50 11.82 -15.46 -0.41
C ARG A 50 11.32 -14.12 0.12
N GLU A 51 12.23 -13.22 0.49
CA GLU A 51 11.90 -11.90 1.01
C GLU A 51 11.02 -11.08 0.05
N LEU A 52 11.22 -11.21 -1.27
CA LEU A 52 10.39 -10.52 -2.26
C LEU A 52 8.94 -11.02 -2.22
N ILE A 53 8.74 -12.33 -2.00
CA ILE A 53 7.41 -12.92 -1.85
C ILE A 53 6.77 -12.42 -0.55
N GLU A 54 7.52 -12.42 0.54
CA GLU A 54 7.02 -11.97 1.85
C GLU A 54 6.63 -10.49 1.82
N LEU A 55 7.42 -9.63 1.17
CA LEU A 55 7.08 -8.22 0.99
C LEU A 55 5.80 -8.05 0.18
N ALA A 56 5.62 -8.80 -0.93
CA ALA A 56 4.39 -8.74 -1.71
C ALA A 56 3.15 -9.13 -0.88
N VAL A 57 3.26 -10.15 -0.03
CA VAL A 57 2.19 -10.57 0.89
C VAL A 57 1.93 -9.52 1.97
N ARG A 58 2.99 -8.96 2.58
CA ARG A 58 2.87 -7.87 3.58
C ARG A 58 2.19 -6.64 2.99
N THR A 59 2.53 -6.26 1.75
CA THR A 59 1.86 -5.17 1.03
C THR A 59 0.38 -5.47 0.80
N ALA A 60 0.00 -6.70 0.43
CA ALA A 60 -1.41 -7.06 0.30
C ALA A 60 -2.17 -6.94 1.64
N GLY A 61 -1.52 -7.26 2.76
CA GLY A 61 -2.08 -7.16 4.10
C GLY A 61 -2.40 -5.72 4.57
N THR A 62 -1.92 -4.68 3.88
CA THR A 62 -2.27 -3.29 4.19
C THR A 62 -3.61 -2.85 3.61
N ALA A 63 -4.32 -3.72 2.89
CA ALA A 63 -5.65 -3.44 2.40
C ALA A 63 -6.63 -3.17 3.57
N PRO A 64 -7.60 -2.26 3.42
CA PRO A 64 -8.64 -2.07 4.42
C PRO A 64 -9.52 -3.33 4.53
N SER A 65 -10.10 -3.58 5.71
CA SER A 65 -11.04 -4.67 5.94
C SER A 65 -12.21 -4.23 6.79
N GLY A 66 -13.39 -4.82 6.54
CA GLY A 66 -14.59 -4.55 7.33
C GLY A 66 -14.33 -4.85 8.80
N ALA A 67 -14.64 -3.89 9.68
CA ALA A 67 -14.37 -3.96 11.12
C ALA A 67 -12.91 -4.34 11.48
N HIS A 68 -11.95 -4.04 10.60
CA HIS A 68 -10.53 -4.37 10.78
C HIS A 68 -10.25 -5.87 10.99
N LEU A 69 -11.06 -6.76 10.40
CA LEU A 69 -10.99 -8.21 10.67
C LEU A 69 -9.86 -8.96 9.95
N GLN A 70 -9.25 -8.38 8.90
CA GLN A 70 -8.20 -9.01 8.09
C GLN A 70 -8.50 -10.47 7.68
N PRO A 71 -9.62 -10.76 6.97
CA PRO A 71 -10.12 -12.12 6.75
C PRO A 71 -9.38 -12.87 5.62
N TRP A 72 -8.05 -12.86 5.63
CA TRP A 72 -7.19 -13.50 4.64
C TRP A 72 -6.10 -14.36 5.32
N THR A 73 -5.46 -15.26 4.56
CA THR A 73 -4.38 -16.15 5.04
C THR A 73 -3.26 -16.20 4.02
#